data_AF-A0A9P0MI91-F1
#
_entry.id   AF-A0A9P0MI91-F1
#
_cell.length_a   1.000
_cell.length_b   1.000
_cell.length_c   1.000
_cell.angle_alpha   90.00
_cell.angle_beta   90.00
_cell.angle_gamma   90.00
#
_symmetry.space_group_name_H-M   'P 1'
#
loop_
_entity.id
_entity.type
_entity.pdbx_description
1 polymer ?
#
loop_
_entity_poly.entity_id
_entity_poly.type
_entity_poly.pdbx_seq_one_letter_code
_entity_poly.pdbx_strand_id
1 'polypeptide(L)'
;MNKKKKKTAEIASATSESAKMVVIKPSDATETPKNRWAIETILFAEVNINKFSPFGGSSYIKLPHFIEKKNAIINVQNKDEYCFAWAVTSALMPAHAHASQTSSYPHFSTILNVDGITFPANLKDISVFEKNNAISINVYGLENIIKNEVVKFALYRGEDASKKFITKLEADLKFLYFKYMKDVTPIIPLTSDEQNEFDIATICNICEKPFSGEDIKVRDHCHITGKERSGAANSK
;
A
#
# COMPACT_ATOMS: atom_id res chain seq x y z
N MET A 1 -22.26 40.14 -10.41
CA MET A 1 -22.58 39.16 -9.34
C MET A 1 -21.84 37.85 -9.65
N ASN A 2 -20.57 37.75 -9.27
CA ASN A 2 -19.71 36.61 -9.62
C ASN A 2 -19.95 35.44 -8.67
N LYS A 3 -20.63 34.39 -9.16
CA LYS A 3 -20.77 33.11 -8.47
C LYS A 3 -19.39 32.44 -8.39
N LYS A 4 -18.72 32.53 -7.23
CA LYS A 4 -17.56 31.68 -6.91
C LYS A 4 -18.02 30.22 -6.94
N LYS A 5 -17.52 29.45 -7.91
CA LYS A 5 -17.72 28.00 -7.96
C LYS A 5 -17.10 27.38 -6.69
N LYS A 6 -17.93 26.76 -5.85
CA LYS A 6 -17.50 25.84 -4.80
C LYS A 6 -16.68 24.72 -5.47
N LYS A 7 -15.36 24.70 -5.28
CA LYS A 7 -14.57 23.50 -5.53
C LYS A 7 -14.74 22.59 -4.33
N THR A 8 -15.59 21.58 -4.49
CA THR A 8 -15.69 20.43 -3.59
C THR A 8 -14.34 19.71 -3.63
N ALA A 9 -13.83 19.26 -2.49
CA ALA A 9 -12.60 18.47 -2.42
C ALA A 9 -12.82 17.14 -3.16
N GLU A 10 -12.28 17.03 -4.37
CA GLU A 10 -12.23 15.78 -5.13
C GLU A 10 -11.17 14.87 -4.52
N ILE A 11 -11.54 13.61 -4.37
CA ILE A 11 -10.67 12.50 -3.99
C ILE A 11 -9.54 12.42 -5.03
N ALA A 12 -8.30 12.17 -4.59
CA ALA A 12 -7.08 12.18 -5.40
C ALA A 12 -7.30 11.72 -6.85
N SER A 13 -7.21 12.63 -7.81
CA SER A 13 -7.14 12.25 -9.21
C SER A 13 -5.70 11.85 -9.53
N ALA A 14 -5.39 10.57 -9.30
CA ALA A 14 -4.23 9.95 -9.90
C ALA A 14 -4.47 9.93 -11.42
N THR A 15 -3.73 10.75 -12.16
CA THR A 15 -3.53 10.49 -13.59
C THR A 15 -2.50 9.38 -13.67
N SER A 16 -2.97 8.17 -13.98
CA SER A 16 -2.13 7.01 -14.20
C SER A 16 -1.63 7.03 -15.64
N GLU A 17 -0.32 7.14 -15.81
CA GLU A 17 0.31 6.63 -17.03
C GLU A 17 0.65 5.16 -16.74
N SER A 18 -0.27 4.27 -17.10
CA SER A 18 -0.03 2.83 -17.02
C SER A 18 0.88 2.40 -18.17
N ALA A 19 2.10 1.96 -17.88
CA ALA A 19 2.83 1.10 -18.79
C ALA A 19 2.23 -0.30 -18.69
N LYS A 20 1.24 -0.61 -19.55
CA LYS A 20 0.62 -1.93 -19.59
C LYS A 20 1.58 -2.93 -20.25
N MET A 21 1.86 -4.03 -19.56
CA MET A 21 2.27 -5.27 -20.21
C MET A 21 1.42 -6.40 -19.66
N VAL A 22 0.59 -6.97 -20.54
CA VAL A 22 -0.49 -7.88 -20.16
C VAL A 22 -0.07 -9.36 -20.23
N VAL A 23 -0.75 -10.11 -19.36
CA VAL A 23 -1.19 -11.52 -19.38
C VAL A 23 -0.28 -12.59 -18.77
N ILE A 24 -0.87 -13.21 -17.75
CA ILE A 24 -0.80 -14.62 -17.37
C ILE A 24 -0.78 -15.50 -18.63
N LYS A 25 0.21 -16.40 -18.77
CA LYS A 25 -0.06 -17.65 -19.46
C LYS A 25 -0.50 -18.64 -18.39
N PRO A 26 -1.79 -19.00 -18.29
CA PRO A 26 -2.14 -20.25 -17.67
C PRO A 26 -1.49 -21.28 -18.60
N SER A 27 -0.47 -21.98 -18.12
CA SER A 27 -0.01 -23.19 -18.78
C SER A 27 -1.20 -24.15 -18.79
N ASP A 28 -1.93 -24.19 -19.90
CA ASP A 28 -2.89 -25.20 -20.32
C ASP A 28 -3.80 -25.78 -19.22
N ALA A 29 -4.37 -24.92 -18.38
CA ALA A 29 -5.38 -25.33 -17.43
C ALA A 29 -6.72 -25.53 -18.18
N THR A 30 -7.02 -26.77 -18.53
CA THR A 30 -8.40 -27.18 -18.82
C THR A 30 -9.27 -26.80 -17.63
N GLU A 31 -10.30 -25.99 -17.87
CA GLU A 31 -11.31 -25.59 -16.89
C GLU A 31 -11.87 -26.85 -16.21
N THR A 32 -11.52 -27.06 -14.94
CA THR A 32 -12.26 -28.00 -14.07
C THR A 32 -12.83 -27.23 -12.87
N PRO A 33 -13.96 -27.68 -12.30
CA PRO A 33 -14.84 -26.85 -11.44
C PRO A 33 -14.31 -26.51 -10.04
N LYS A 34 -13.01 -26.66 -9.78
CA LYS A 34 -12.39 -26.34 -8.49
C LYS A 34 -11.13 -25.52 -8.72
N ASN A 35 -11.20 -24.25 -8.33
CA ASN A 35 -10.11 -23.26 -8.37
C ASN A 35 -8.78 -23.86 -7.85
N ARG A 36 -7.90 -24.30 -8.77
CA ARG A 36 -6.59 -24.89 -8.44
C ARG A 36 -5.50 -24.19 -9.27
N TRP A 37 -4.84 -23.23 -8.64
CA TRP A 37 -3.73 -22.47 -9.23
C TRP A 37 -2.46 -22.69 -8.39
N ALA A 38 -1.36 -23.05 -9.04
CA ALA A 38 -0.03 -23.14 -8.43
C ALA A 38 0.89 -22.14 -9.13
N ILE A 39 1.59 -21.31 -8.35
CA ILE A 39 2.59 -20.37 -8.89
C ILE A 39 3.94 -21.08 -8.86
N GLU A 40 4.46 -21.44 -10.03
CA GLU A 40 5.74 -22.14 -10.18
C GLU A 40 6.92 -21.15 -10.30
N THR A 41 6.76 -20.11 -11.11
CA THR A 41 7.80 -19.10 -11.35
C THR A 41 7.19 -17.70 -11.48
N ILE A 42 7.92 -16.67 -11.03
CA ILE A 42 7.64 -15.27 -11.37
C ILE A 42 8.47 -14.94 -12.61
N LEU A 43 7.82 -14.85 -13.77
CA LEU A 43 8.49 -14.56 -15.03
C LEU A 43 8.80 -13.05 -15.20
N PHE A 44 7.96 -12.17 -14.65
CA PHE A 44 8.15 -10.72 -14.67
C PHE A 44 7.33 -10.03 -13.56
N ALA A 45 7.69 -8.80 -13.20
CA ALA A 45 7.00 -7.97 -12.21
C ALA A 45 6.62 -6.61 -12.82
N GLU A 46 5.36 -6.20 -12.65
CA GLU A 46 4.85 -4.92 -13.15
C GLU A 46 4.95 -3.83 -12.09
N VAL A 47 5.45 -2.66 -12.49
CA VAL A 47 5.56 -1.48 -11.63
C VAL A 47 4.66 -0.39 -12.17
N ASN A 48 3.59 -0.08 -11.43
CA ASN A 48 2.70 1.03 -11.75
C ASN A 48 3.24 2.32 -11.12
N ILE A 49 3.80 3.19 -11.97
CA ILE A 49 4.27 4.51 -11.55
C ILE A 49 3.13 5.50 -11.74
N ASN A 50 2.49 5.87 -10.64
CA ASN A 50 1.49 6.93 -10.66
C ASN A 50 2.17 8.27 -10.35
N LYS A 51 1.79 9.32 -11.06
CA LYS A 51 2.17 10.68 -10.68
C LYS A 51 1.45 11.04 -9.38
N PHE A 52 2.12 10.78 -8.27
CA PHE A 52 1.64 11.18 -6.96
C PHE A 52 1.83 12.69 -6.81
N SER A 53 0.74 13.43 -6.92
CA SER A 53 0.68 14.83 -6.47
C SER A 53 0.18 14.79 -5.03
N PRO A 54 1.07 14.75 -4.02
CA PRO A 54 0.62 14.87 -2.64
C PRO A 54 -0.18 16.16 -2.54
N PHE A 55 -1.40 16.07 -2.02
CA PHE A 55 -2.18 17.27 -1.76
C PHE A 55 -1.33 18.23 -0.91
N GLY A 56 -1.21 19.47 -1.38
CA GLY A 56 -0.76 20.55 -0.52
C GLY A 56 -1.77 20.72 0.61
N GLY A 57 -1.29 20.99 1.82
CA GLY A 57 -2.18 21.35 2.91
C GLY A 57 -2.95 22.61 2.50
N SER A 58 -4.28 22.52 2.44
CA SER A 58 -5.15 23.62 2.00
C SER A 58 -6.03 24.09 3.17
N SER A 59 -7.21 23.51 3.30
CA SER A 59 -8.15 23.79 4.38
C SER A 59 -8.17 22.68 5.42
N TYR A 60 -8.95 22.88 6.48
CA TYR A 60 -9.16 21.88 7.53
C TYR A 60 -9.55 20.51 6.97
N ILE A 61 -8.84 19.49 7.44
CA ILE A 61 -9.17 18.07 7.23
C ILE A 61 -9.42 17.46 8.60
N LYS A 62 -10.56 16.77 8.75
CA LYS A 62 -10.88 16.09 10.01
C LYS A 62 -9.88 14.96 10.25
N LEU A 63 -9.30 14.91 11.46
CA LEU A 63 -8.40 13.84 11.85
C LEU A 63 -9.12 12.48 11.86
N PRO A 64 -8.41 11.39 11.52
CA PRO A 64 -8.88 10.05 11.82
C PRO A 64 -9.20 9.91 13.31
N HIS A 65 -10.30 9.23 13.60
CA HIS A 65 -10.85 9.12 14.95
C HIS A 65 -9.86 8.56 16.00
N PHE A 66 -8.94 7.67 15.60
CA PHE A 66 -7.92 7.11 16.50
C PHE A 66 -6.84 8.12 16.92
N ILE A 67 -6.67 9.21 16.17
CA ILE A 67 -5.76 10.32 16.50
C ILE A 67 -6.52 11.39 17.26
N GLU A 68 -7.71 11.75 16.80
CA GLU A 68 -8.59 12.71 17.45
C GLU A 68 -8.79 12.37 18.93
N LYS A 69 -9.06 11.09 19.23
CA LYS A 69 -9.23 10.59 20.61
C LYS A 69 -8.01 10.76 21.52
N LYS A 70 -6.80 10.86 20.97
CA LYS A 70 -5.59 11.02 21.79
C LYS A 70 -5.42 12.44 22.30
N ASN A 71 -6.13 13.43 21.74
CA ASN A 71 -6.00 14.85 22.06
C ASN A 71 -4.54 15.37 22.03
N ALA A 72 -3.65 14.70 21.28
CA ALA A 72 -2.22 14.99 21.23
C ALA A 72 -1.83 15.94 20.08
N ILE A 73 -2.78 16.29 19.22
CA ILE A 73 -2.56 17.13 18.03
C ILE A 73 -3.55 18.28 18.06
N ILE A 74 -3.04 19.51 17.92
CA ILE A 74 -3.87 20.69 17.66
C ILE A 74 -4.22 20.71 16.17
N ASN A 75 -5.47 20.41 15.83
CA ASN A 75 -5.97 20.45 14.45
C ASN A 75 -6.75 21.74 14.20
N VAL A 76 -6.05 22.81 13.81
CA VAL A 76 -6.64 24.14 13.60
C VAL A 76 -7.64 24.11 12.44
N GLN A 77 -8.83 24.66 12.67
CA GLN A 77 -9.98 24.63 11.77
C GLN A 77 -10.01 25.87 10.87
N ASN A 78 -9.21 25.87 9.81
CA ASN A 78 -9.19 26.95 8.82
C ASN A 78 -10.16 26.71 7.64
N LYS A 79 -10.66 27.80 7.06
CA LYS A 79 -11.53 27.81 5.86
C LYS A 79 -10.83 28.31 4.59
N ASP A 80 -9.58 28.73 4.73
CA ASP A 80 -8.70 29.22 3.67
C ASP A 80 -7.72 28.13 3.23
N GLU A 81 -6.71 28.47 2.43
CA GLU A 81 -5.70 27.53 1.91
C GLU A 81 -4.40 27.53 2.75
N TYR A 82 -4.42 28.13 3.95
CA TYR A 82 -3.21 28.42 4.75
C TYR A 82 -3.03 27.45 5.92
N CYS A 83 -3.51 26.20 5.86
CA CYS A 83 -3.46 25.30 7.02
C CYS A 83 -2.03 25.03 7.52
N PHE A 84 -1.02 25.05 6.63
CA PHE A 84 0.39 24.97 7.02
C PHE A 84 0.79 26.15 7.92
N ALA A 85 0.47 27.38 7.52
CA ALA A 85 0.80 28.57 8.31
C ALA A 85 0.04 28.59 9.65
N TRP A 86 -1.23 28.19 9.65
CA TRP A 86 -2.03 28.04 10.87
C TRP A 86 -1.48 26.97 11.82
N ALA A 87 -1.00 25.85 11.29
CA ALA A 87 -0.37 24.79 12.09
C ALA A 87 0.89 25.30 12.79
N VAL A 88 1.80 25.96 12.05
CA VAL A 88 3.03 26.53 12.64
C VAL A 88 2.69 27.63 13.64
N THR A 89 1.74 28.51 13.32
CA THR A 89 1.26 29.56 14.24
C THR A 89 0.78 28.97 15.56
N SER A 90 0.00 27.89 15.51
CA SER A 90 -0.54 27.26 16.72
C SER A 90 0.51 26.63 17.62
N ALA A 91 1.65 26.21 17.05
CA ALA A 91 2.78 25.67 17.79
C ALA A 91 3.62 26.78 18.43
N LEU A 92 3.82 27.90 17.72
CA LEU A 92 4.59 29.04 18.22
C LEU A 92 3.84 29.87 19.26
N MET A 93 2.51 29.95 19.14
CA MET A 93 1.65 30.78 19.99
C MET A 93 0.55 29.92 20.65
N PRO A 94 0.87 29.09 21.66
CA PRO A 94 -0.12 28.20 22.27
C PRO A 94 -1.33 28.96 22.82
N ALA A 95 -2.53 28.55 22.42
CA ALA A 95 -3.78 29.13 22.90
C ALA A 95 -4.15 28.56 24.29
N HIS A 96 -4.67 29.42 25.17
CA HIS A 96 -5.15 29.00 26.50
C HIS A 96 -6.50 28.26 26.44
N ALA A 97 -7.33 28.55 25.43
CA ALA A 97 -8.62 27.91 25.21
C ALA A 97 -8.91 27.82 23.71
N HIS A 98 -9.79 26.89 23.33
CA HIS A 98 -10.26 26.73 21.95
C HIS A 98 -9.12 26.65 20.92
N ALA A 99 -8.06 25.90 21.22
CA ALA A 99 -6.86 25.77 20.36
C ALA A 99 -7.15 25.27 18.94
N SER A 100 -8.31 24.67 18.69
CA SER A 100 -8.72 24.29 17.33
C SER A 100 -9.24 25.46 16.49
N GLN A 101 -9.48 26.65 17.04
CA GLN A 101 -10.06 27.77 16.30
C GLN A 101 -8.97 28.73 15.81
N THR A 102 -9.07 29.19 14.56
CA THR A 102 -8.13 30.18 14.01
C THR A 102 -8.17 31.51 14.76
N SER A 103 -9.33 31.90 15.30
CA SER A 103 -9.50 33.12 16.11
C SER A 103 -8.75 33.10 17.45
N SER A 104 -8.28 31.93 17.89
CA SER A 104 -7.47 31.79 19.10
C SER A 104 -6.02 32.25 18.90
N TYR A 105 -5.65 32.60 17.67
CA TYR A 105 -4.29 32.95 17.28
C TYR A 105 -4.26 34.28 16.52
N PRO A 106 -3.14 35.03 16.57
CA PRO A 106 -2.92 36.12 15.63
C PRO A 106 -2.89 35.60 14.20
N HIS A 107 -3.20 36.47 13.24
CA HIS A 107 -3.10 36.10 11.83
C HIS A 107 -1.64 35.73 11.49
N PHE A 108 -1.42 34.60 10.83
CA PHE A 108 -0.07 34.06 10.60
C PHE A 108 0.89 35.05 9.94
N SER A 109 0.39 35.97 9.09
CA SER A 109 1.21 36.96 8.40
C SER A 109 1.87 37.99 9.32
N THR A 110 1.43 38.10 10.59
CA THR A 110 2.07 39.01 11.56
C THR A 110 3.27 38.39 12.25
N ILE A 111 3.44 37.07 12.13
CA ILE A 111 4.48 36.31 12.84
C ILE A 111 5.36 35.45 11.92
N LEU A 112 4.88 35.10 10.72
CA LEU A 112 5.58 34.26 9.77
C LEU A 112 5.87 35.01 8.47
N ASN A 113 7.09 34.86 7.95
CA ASN A 113 7.47 35.22 6.60
C ASN A 113 7.16 34.05 5.65
N VAL A 114 6.08 34.19 4.88
CA VAL A 114 5.64 33.18 3.89
C VAL A 114 5.96 33.57 2.44
N ASP A 115 6.86 34.54 2.24
CA ASP A 115 7.22 35.02 0.91
C ASP A 115 7.87 33.91 0.08
N GLY A 116 7.48 33.82 -1.19
CA GLY A 116 7.96 32.76 -2.09
C GLY A 116 7.27 31.40 -1.91
N ILE A 117 6.30 31.29 -1.00
CA ILE A 117 5.45 30.09 -0.85
C ILE A 117 4.15 30.31 -1.62
N THR A 118 3.82 29.37 -2.51
CA THR A 118 2.52 29.36 -3.20
C THR A 118 1.58 28.43 -2.43
N PHE A 119 0.51 28.99 -1.85
CA PHE A 119 -0.49 28.19 -1.15
C PHE A 119 -1.48 27.53 -2.14
N PRO A 120 -1.98 26.31 -1.84
CA PRO A 120 -1.68 25.48 -0.67
C PRO A 120 -0.23 24.96 -0.64
N ALA A 121 0.43 25.08 0.51
CA ALA A 121 1.85 24.78 0.63
C ALA A 121 2.15 23.30 0.35
N ASN A 122 3.20 23.04 -0.42
CA ASN A 122 3.69 21.71 -0.75
C ASN A 122 4.97 21.38 0.06
N LEU A 123 5.39 20.10 0.06
CA LEU A 123 6.55 19.66 0.84
C LEU A 123 7.88 20.30 0.42
N LYS A 124 8.00 20.78 -0.82
CA LYS A 124 9.21 21.48 -1.30
C LYS A 124 9.29 22.90 -0.73
N ASP A 125 8.14 23.54 -0.51
CA ASP A 125 8.05 24.91 0.04
C ASP A 125 8.54 24.98 1.49
N ILE A 126 8.59 23.85 2.20
CA ILE A 126 9.11 23.79 3.57
C ILE A 126 10.55 24.31 3.63
N SER A 127 11.41 23.92 2.68
CA SER A 127 12.79 24.40 2.64
C SER A 127 12.90 25.93 2.48
N VAL A 128 11.97 26.54 1.74
CA VAL A 128 11.88 27.99 1.59
C VAL A 128 11.40 28.62 2.91
N PHE A 129 10.36 28.03 3.53
CA PHE A 129 9.83 28.48 4.81
C PHE A 129 10.89 28.46 5.92
N GLU A 130 11.62 27.36 6.07
CA GLU A 130 12.64 27.19 7.10
C GLU A 130 13.73 28.25 6.97
N LYS A 131 14.17 28.52 5.73
CA LYS A 131 15.14 29.59 5.43
C LYS A 131 14.61 30.98 5.78
N ASN A 132 13.35 31.26 5.46
CA ASN A 132 12.75 32.58 5.67
C ASN A 132 12.48 32.90 7.15
N ASN A 133 12.29 31.88 7.99
CA ASN A 133 11.86 32.06 9.38
C ASN A 133 12.89 31.59 10.41
N ALA A 134 13.99 30.96 9.99
CA ALA A 134 14.95 30.28 10.88
C ALA A 134 14.28 29.28 11.84
N ILE A 135 13.27 28.57 11.34
CA ILE A 135 12.50 27.52 12.05
C ILE A 135 12.78 26.19 11.35
N SER A 136 12.88 25.11 12.10
CA SER A 136 12.91 23.76 11.54
C SER A 136 11.55 23.08 11.64
N ILE A 137 11.13 22.42 10.55
CA ILE A 137 9.84 21.76 10.41
C ILE A 137 10.02 20.26 10.18
N ASN A 138 9.43 19.45 11.06
CA ASN A 138 9.34 18.01 10.90
C ASN A 138 7.95 17.61 10.38
N VAL A 139 7.90 16.83 9.30
CA VAL A 139 6.64 16.33 8.72
C VAL A 139 6.55 14.82 8.88
N TYR A 140 5.47 14.36 9.51
CA TYR A 140 5.16 12.95 9.71
C TYR A 140 3.93 12.55 8.91
N GLY A 141 3.98 11.38 8.26
CA GLY A 141 2.85 10.76 7.58
C GLY A 141 2.37 9.55 8.36
N LEU A 142 1.06 9.27 8.28
CA LEU A 142 0.53 7.99 8.76
C LEU A 142 0.83 6.92 7.72
N GLU A 143 1.45 5.83 8.15
CA GLU A 143 1.55 4.63 7.34
C GLU A 143 0.14 4.04 7.20
N ASN A 144 -0.39 4.00 5.97
CA ASN A 144 -1.71 3.45 5.72
C ASN A 144 -1.69 1.95 6.01
N ILE A 145 -2.22 1.54 7.17
CA ILE A 145 -2.62 0.15 7.38
C ILE A 145 -3.95 -0.05 6.65
N ILE A 146 -3.88 -0.27 5.34
CA ILE A 146 -5.01 -0.86 4.63
C ILE A 146 -5.07 -2.32 5.10
N LYS A 147 -6.07 -2.64 5.92
CA LYS A 147 -6.29 -4.01 6.40
C LYS A 147 -6.32 -4.96 5.19
N ASN A 148 -5.46 -5.97 5.23
CA ASN A 148 -5.29 -7.07 4.27
C ASN A 148 -4.48 -6.81 2.99
N GLU A 149 -3.82 -5.66 2.84
CA GLU A 149 -2.80 -5.48 1.79
C GLU A 149 -1.49 -5.01 2.41
N VAL A 150 -0.37 -5.65 2.06
CA VAL A 150 0.97 -5.21 2.48
C VAL A 150 1.36 -4.00 1.64
N VAL A 151 0.80 -2.84 1.97
CA VAL A 151 1.20 -1.56 1.37
C VAL A 151 2.40 -1.05 2.14
N LYS A 152 3.62 -1.26 1.60
CA LYS A 152 4.83 -0.64 2.14
C LYS A 152 4.96 0.77 1.56
N PHE A 153 4.86 1.79 2.41
CA PHE A 153 5.17 3.16 2.01
C PHE A 153 6.66 3.43 2.22
N ALA A 154 7.37 3.83 1.16
CA ALA A 154 8.76 4.25 1.24
C ALA A 154 8.93 5.60 0.53
N LEU A 155 9.57 6.55 1.21
CA LEU A 155 9.89 7.86 0.66
C LEU A 155 11.39 8.10 0.78
N TYR A 156 12.04 8.38 -0.34
CA TYR A 156 13.46 8.76 -0.37
C TYR A 156 13.62 10.05 -1.19
N ARG A 157 14.38 10.99 -0.65
CA ARG A 157 14.77 12.24 -1.31
C ARG A 157 16.27 12.42 -1.10
N GLY A 158 17.02 12.58 -2.17
CA GLY A 158 18.47 12.70 -2.15
C GLY A 158 19.08 12.36 -3.50
N GLU A 159 20.41 12.43 -3.57
CA GLU A 159 21.16 11.89 -4.70
C GLU A 159 20.84 10.40 -4.89
N ASP A 160 20.96 9.89 -6.11
CA ASP A 160 20.71 8.47 -6.42
C ASP A 160 19.29 7.95 -6.12
N ALA A 161 18.28 8.83 -6.08
CA ALA A 161 16.90 8.42 -5.80
C ALA A 161 16.40 7.27 -6.69
N SER A 162 16.74 7.29 -7.99
CA SER A 162 16.41 6.22 -8.93
C SER A 162 17.08 4.89 -8.55
N LYS A 163 18.36 4.92 -8.16
CA LYS A 163 19.11 3.72 -7.75
C LYS A 163 18.53 3.14 -6.46
N LYS A 164 18.23 3.98 -5.47
CA LYS A 164 17.59 3.57 -4.21
C LYS A 164 16.22 2.95 -4.45
N PHE A 165 15.44 3.51 -5.37
CA PHE A 165 14.15 2.94 -5.77
C PHE A 165 14.32 1.51 -6.34
N ILE A 166 15.22 1.32 -7.31
CA ILE A 166 15.46 0.00 -7.91
C ILE A 166 15.96 -1.01 -6.88
N THR A 167 16.96 -0.64 -6.06
CA THR A 167 17.47 -1.54 -5.01
C THR A 167 16.39 -1.96 -4.02
N LYS A 168 15.48 -1.03 -3.67
CA LYS A 168 14.37 -1.33 -2.76
C LYS A 168 13.35 -2.27 -3.41
N LEU A 169 13.02 -2.04 -4.68
CA LEU A 169 12.13 -2.91 -5.46
C LEU A 169 12.68 -4.35 -5.54
N GLU A 170 13.96 -4.51 -5.86
CA GLU A 170 14.63 -5.82 -5.91
C GLU A 170 14.59 -6.53 -4.55
N ALA A 171 14.84 -5.80 -3.46
CA ALA A 171 14.79 -6.35 -2.11
C ALA A 171 13.38 -6.83 -1.73
N ASP A 172 12.35 -6.08 -2.12
CA ASP A 172 10.96 -6.46 -1.86
C ASP A 172 10.53 -7.67 -2.71
N LEU A 173 10.96 -7.76 -3.98
CA LEU A 173 10.74 -8.95 -4.82
C LEU A 173 11.43 -10.20 -4.24
N LYS A 174 12.69 -10.07 -3.81
CA LYS A 174 13.42 -11.16 -3.14
C LYS A 174 12.67 -11.61 -1.90
N PHE A 175 12.24 -10.67 -1.04
CA PHE A 175 11.48 -11.01 0.15
C PHE A 175 10.22 -11.81 -0.17
N LEU A 176 9.45 -11.42 -1.18
CA LEU A 176 8.25 -12.15 -1.58
C LEU A 176 8.59 -13.57 -2.06
N TYR A 177 9.63 -13.70 -2.88
CA TYR A 177 10.11 -15.01 -3.35
C TYR A 177 10.53 -15.91 -2.17
N PHE A 178 11.39 -15.42 -1.28
CA PHE A 178 11.86 -16.21 -0.14
C PHE A 178 10.73 -16.59 0.81
N LYS A 179 9.77 -15.68 1.04
CA LYS A 179 8.69 -15.91 2.00
C LYS A 179 7.59 -16.84 1.49
N TYR A 180 7.27 -16.79 0.20
CA TYR A 180 6.09 -17.46 -0.33
C TYR A 180 6.38 -18.55 -1.38
N MET A 181 7.61 -18.60 -1.90
CA MET A 181 7.94 -19.47 -3.04
C MET A 181 9.16 -20.36 -2.83
N LYS A 182 10.18 -19.92 -2.07
CA LYS A 182 11.41 -20.70 -1.91
C LYS A 182 11.23 -21.93 -1.02
N ASP A 183 10.62 -21.75 0.15
CA ASP A 183 10.49 -22.84 1.11
C ASP A 183 9.21 -23.62 0.79
N VAL A 184 9.37 -24.80 0.18
CA VAL A 184 8.28 -25.76 0.01
C VAL A 184 8.00 -26.35 1.39
N THR A 185 6.88 -25.95 2.01
CA THR A 185 6.41 -26.56 3.24
C THR A 185 6.23 -28.06 2.98
N PRO A 186 6.94 -28.94 3.71
CA PRO A 186 6.79 -30.38 3.55
C PRO A 186 5.32 -30.77 3.67
N ILE A 187 4.89 -31.72 2.85
CA ILE A 187 3.52 -32.22 2.89
C ILE A 187 3.20 -32.72 4.30
N ILE A 188 2.05 -32.29 4.83
CA ILE A 188 1.57 -32.79 6.11
C ILE A 188 1.30 -34.30 5.94
N PRO A 189 1.76 -35.15 6.86
CA PRO A 189 1.43 -36.57 6.83
C PRO A 189 -0.09 -36.75 6.85
N LEU A 190 -0.60 -37.64 5.99
CA LEU A 190 -2.02 -37.98 5.98
C LEU A 190 -2.39 -38.72 7.26
N THR A 191 -3.63 -38.55 7.68
CA THR A 191 -4.25 -39.47 8.62
C THR A 191 -4.42 -40.85 7.98
N SER A 192 -4.65 -41.89 8.79
CA SER A 192 -4.84 -43.26 8.29
C SER A 192 -6.01 -43.35 7.29
N ASP A 193 -7.08 -42.60 7.53
CA ASP A 193 -8.27 -42.59 6.67
C ASP A 193 -7.98 -41.91 5.32
N GLU A 194 -7.30 -40.76 5.33
CA GLU A 194 -6.90 -40.05 4.11
C GLU A 194 -5.89 -40.85 3.28
N GLN A 195 -4.96 -41.57 3.95
CA GLN A 195 -4.03 -42.46 3.27
C GLN A 195 -4.77 -43.60 2.56
N ASN A 196 -5.77 -44.19 3.24
CA ASN A 196 -6.61 -45.22 2.64
C ASN A 196 -7.41 -44.68 1.44
N GLU A 197 -7.98 -43.47 1.53
CA GLU A 197 -8.65 -42.81 0.40
C GLU A 197 -7.72 -42.60 -0.79
N PHE A 198 -6.46 -42.22 -0.55
CA PHE A 198 -5.44 -42.09 -1.60
C PHE A 198 -5.08 -43.44 -2.24
N ASP A 199 -4.94 -44.49 -1.42
CA ASP A 199 -4.53 -45.83 -1.86
C ASP A 199 -5.61 -46.49 -2.73
N ILE A 200 -6.90 -46.34 -2.36
CA ILE A 200 -8.02 -46.93 -3.10
C ILE A 200 -8.47 -46.10 -4.30
N ALA A 201 -8.01 -44.85 -4.43
CA ALA A 201 -8.42 -43.98 -5.52
C ALA A 201 -8.10 -44.60 -6.89
N THR A 202 -9.13 -44.73 -7.71
CA THR A 202 -9.07 -45.28 -9.08
C THR A 202 -9.20 -44.21 -10.17
N ILE A 203 -9.53 -42.98 -9.77
CA ILE A 203 -9.71 -41.82 -10.65
C ILE A 203 -8.78 -40.71 -10.17
N CYS A 204 -8.08 -40.08 -11.11
CA CYS A 204 -7.25 -38.92 -10.85
C CYS A 204 -8.12 -37.72 -10.47
N ASN A 205 -7.89 -37.13 -9.30
CA ASN A 205 -8.65 -35.98 -8.81
C ASN A 205 -8.34 -34.68 -9.59
N ILE A 206 -7.30 -34.66 -10.43
CA ILE A 206 -6.95 -33.51 -11.27
C ILE A 206 -7.64 -33.58 -12.62
N CYS A 207 -7.40 -34.64 -13.40
CA CYS A 207 -7.90 -34.76 -14.77
C CYS A 207 -9.17 -35.59 -14.90
N GLU A 208 -9.69 -36.13 -13.78
CA GLU A 208 -10.93 -36.92 -13.69
C GLU A 208 -10.93 -38.19 -14.55
N LYS A 209 -9.75 -38.64 -14.99
CA LYS A 209 -9.55 -39.87 -15.76
C LYS A 209 -9.14 -41.02 -14.83
N PRO A 210 -9.51 -42.28 -15.17
CA PRO A 210 -9.01 -43.43 -14.44
C PRO A 210 -7.49 -43.49 -14.45
N PHE A 211 -6.90 -43.97 -13.35
CA PHE A 211 -5.49 -44.35 -13.33
C PHE A 211 -5.27 -45.55 -14.25
N SER A 212 -4.29 -45.47 -15.15
CA SER A 212 -3.78 -46.62 -15.87
C SER A 212 -2.79 -47.41 -15.01
N GLY A 213 -2.55 -48.68 -15.33
CA GLY A 213 -1.61 -49.53 -14.57
C GLY A 213 -0.16 -49.05 -14.57
N GLU A 214 0.18 -48.09 -15.44
CA GLU A 214 1.51 -47.48 -15.55
C GLU A 214 1.60 -46.11 -14.88
N ASP A 215 0.48 -45.53 -14.45
CA ASP A 215 0.46 -44.20 -13.85
C ASP A 215 0.99 -44.21 -12.40
N ILE A 216 1.89 -43.27 -12.09
CA ILE A 216 2.36 -43.04 -10.71
C ILE A 216 1.36 -42.10 -10.00
N LYS A 217 0.75 -42.60 -8.93
CA LYS A 217 -0.09 -41.79 -8.03
C LYS A 217 0.77 -40.86 -7.17
N VAL A 218 0.54 -39.56 -7.28
CA VAL A 218 1.17 -38.50 -6.49
C VAL A 218 0.12 -37.69 -5.73
N ARG A 219 0.55 -37.04 -4.65
CA ARG A 219 -0.30 -36.16 -3.83
C ARG A 219 -0.10 -34.71 -4.28
N ASP A 220 -1.17 -34.06 -4.71
CA ASP A 220 -1.17 -32.63 -4.98
C ASP A 220 -1.34 -31.87 -3.66
N HIS A 221 -0.40 -30.98 -3.33
CA HIS A 221 -0.41 -30.24 -2.07
C HIS A 221 0.01 -28.79 -2.25
N CYS A 222 -0.34 -27.98 -1.26
CA CYS A 222 0.00 -26.58 -1.21
C CYS A 222 1.41 -26.40 -0.65
N HIS A 223 2.36 -25.94 -1.48
CA HIS A 223 3.73 -25.66 -1.05
C HIS A 223 3.82 -24.54 0.02
N ILE A 224 2.76 -23.77 0.23
CA ILE A 224 2.72 -22.73 1.27
C ILE A 224 2.23 -23.32 2.61
N THR A 225 1.17 -24.15 2.60
CA THR A 225 0.52 -24.64 3.82
C THR A 225 0.83 -26.09 4.17
N GLY A 226 1.48 -26.85 3.27
CA GLY A 226 1.69 -28.29 3.39
C GLY A 226 0.42 -29.14 3.25
N LYS A 227 -0.76 -28.51 3.14
CA LYS A 227 -2.05 -29.21 3.06
C LYS A 227 -2.30 -29.77 1.67
N GLU A 228 -2.93 -30.93 1.61
CA GLU A 228 -3.42 -31.52 0.37
C GLU A 228 -4.36 -30.54 -0.37
N ARG A 229 -4.16 -30.39 -1.67
CA ARG A 229 -5.00 -29.60 -2.59
C ARG A 229 -5.99 -30.48 -3.31
N SER A 230 -5.53 -31.66 -3.72
CA SER A 230 -6.36 -32.72 -4.25
C SER A 230 -5.71 -34.07 -3.93
N GLY A 231 -6.56 -35.08 -3.72
CA GLY A 231 -6.14 -36.45 -3.39
C GLY A 231 -5.26 -37.10 -4.46
N ALA A 232 -5.51 -38.36 -4.80
CA ALA A 232 -4.66 -39.03 -5.77
C ALA A 232 -4.65 -38.31 -7.12
N ALA A 233 -3.46 -37.98 -7.61
CA ALA A 233 -3.22 -37.33 -8.89
C ALA A 233 -2.20 -38.11 -9.73
N ASN A 234 -2.23 -37.92 -11.04
CA ASN A 234 -1.23 -38.49 -11.95
C ASN A 234 0.05 -37.65 -11.94
N SER A 235 1.21 -38.31 -11.90
CA SER A 235 2.54 -37.67 -11.96
C SER A 235 2.95 -37.14 -13.34
N LYS A 236 2.01 -36.91 -14.27
CA LYS A 236 2.34 -36.54 -15.66
C LYS A 236 3.05 -35.20 -15.77
#